data_AF-A0A535KVF4-F1
#
_entry.id   AF-A0A535KVF4-F1
#
_cell.length_a   1.000
_cell.length_b   1.000
_cell.length_c   1.000
_cell.angle_alpha   90.00
_cell.angle_beta   90.00
_cell.angle_gamma   90.00
#
_symmetry.space_group_name_H-M   'P 1'
#
loop_
_entity.id
_entity.type
_entity.pdbx_description
1 polymer ?
#
loop_
_entity_poly.entity_id
_entity_poly.type
_entity_poly.pdbx_seq_one_letter_code
_entity_poly.pdbx_strand_id
1 'polypeptide(L)'
;MPEQHILSKNIAGRGSFLKQFLLLLGTLLVVACAGPVSNTGPAVNRTVSPQTTTSTKTCGGTATPSQTEGPFYKSGSPERTSLREAGLAGMPLTVTGYVFSTACQPIAHAWLDFWHADSNGNYDNAGFRLRGHQFTDSLGRYSLKTILPGEYPGRTRHIHVKVQAPGQPVLTTQLYFPGEARNDSDGIFSPELLMRVQNTSNGQLATFNFVLALH
;
A
#
# COMPACT_ATOMS: atom_id res chain seq x y z
N MET A 1 17.98 54.64 -20.21
CA MET A 1 17.60 55.16 -21.54
C MET A 1 18.83 55.81 -22.14
N PRO A 2 19.04 55.76 -23.48
CA PRO A 2 18.32 55.00 -24.52
C PRO A 2 18.67 53.47 -24.43
N GLU A 3 18.10 52.47 -25.11
CA GLU A 3 17.46 52.30 -26.44
C GLU A 3 18.44 52.18 -27.63
N GLN A 4 18.23 51.38 -28.70
CA GLN A 4 17.26 50.32 -29.05
C GLN A 4 17.78 49.51 -30.28
N HIS A 5 16.96 48.57 -30.80
CA HIS A 5 16.99 47.84 -32.09
C HIS A 5 17.27 46.32 -31.96
N ILE A 6 16.33 45.37 -32.07
CA ILE A 6 15.09 45.16 -32.89
C ILE A 6 15.35 44.62 -34.31
N LEU A 7 15.02 43.33 -34.49
CA LEU A 7 14.39 42.69 -35.68
C LEU A 7 13.82 41.33 -35.20
N SER A 8 12.52 41.21 -34.92
CA SER A 8 11.42 40.85 -35.85
C SER A 8 11.40 39.34 -36.19
N LYS A 9 10.49 38.54 -35.59
CA LYS A 9 9.22 38.01 -36.18
C LYS A 9 9.42 36.97 -37.30
N ASN A 10 8.60 35.95 -37.51
CA ASN A 10 7.24 35.62 -37.03
C ASN A 10 7.00 34.09 -37.22
N ILE A 11 5.94 33.53 -36.62
CA ILE A 11 4.91 32.68 -37.25
C ILE A 11 3.85 32.31 -36.19
N ALA A 12 2.59 32.15 -36.60
CA ALA A 12 1.45 31.99 -35.71
C ALA A 12 0.65 30.71 -35.99
N GLY A 13 0.00 30.17 -34.96
CA GLY A 13 -1.04 29.14 -35.07
C GLY A 13 -2.25 29.55 -34.23
N ARG A 14 -3.35 29.95 -34.86
CA ARG A 14 -4.56 30.46 -34.20
C ARG A 14 -5.80 29.89 -34.90
N GLY A 15 -6.63 29.15 -34.17
CA GLY A 15 -7.89 28.59 -34.68
C GLY A 15 -8.98 28.70 -33.63
N SER A 16 -10.16 29.21 -34.01
CA SER A 16 -11.32 29.37 -33.13
C SER A 16 -12.59 29.65 -33.94
N PHE A 17 -13.76 29.40 -33.33
CA PHE A 17 -15.11 29.51 -33.92
C PHE A 17 -15.40 28.44 -35.00
N LEU A 18 -16.63 27.93 -35.17
CA LEU A 18 -17.86 28.67 -35.50
C LEU A 18 -19.16 28.18 -34.81
N LYS A 19 -20.30 28.71 -35.30
CA LYS A 19 -21.70 28.69 -34.81
C LYS A 19 -22.63 28.81 -36.05
N GLN A 20 -23.93 28.47 -36.09
CA GLN A 20 -24.92 27.89 -35.15
C GLN A 20 -26.19 27.49 -35.97
N PHE A 21 -27.22 26.87 -35.35
CA PHE A 21 -28.64 26.86 -35.80
C PHE A 21 -28.93 26.03 -37.10
N LEU A 22 -30.15 25.62 -37.50
CA LEU A 22 -31.46 25.38 -36.83
C LEU A 22 -32.30 24.34 -37.66
N LEU A 23 -33.50 23.97 -37.16
CA LEU A 23 -34.63 23.21 -37.77
C LEU A 23 -34.98 23.58 -39.24
N LEU A 24 -35.67 22.78 -40.09
CA LEU A 24 -36.42 21.49 -40.01
C LEU A 24 -36.26 20.76 -41.40
N LEU A 25 -37.10 19.91 -42.05
CA LEU A 25 -38.46 19.31 -41.94
C LEU A 25 -38.52 18.07 -42.92
N GLY A 26 -39.50 17.14 -42.80
CA GLY A 26 -39.85 16.19 -43.89
C GLY A 26 -40.54 14.87 -43.48
N THR A 27 -41.63 14.50 -44.16
CA THR A 27 -42.44 13.26 -43.99
C THR A 27 -43.08 12.85 -45.35
N LEU A 28 -43.82 11.76 -45.58
CA LEU A 28 -44.37 10.66 -44.76
C LEU A 28 -44.61 9.41 -45.65
N LEU A 29 -44.52 8.17 -45.13
CA LEU A 29 -45.22 7.00 -45.69
C LEU A 29 -45.34 5.83 -44.69
N VAL A 30 -46.36 4.98 -44.86
CA VAL A 30 -46.79 3.93 -43.92
C VAL A 30 -47.00 2.61 -44.66
N VAL A 31 -46.55 1.50 -44.09
CA VAL A 31 -47.04 0.14 -44.39
C VAL A 31 -47.23 -0.60 -43.06
N ALA A 32 -48.36 -1.28 -42.89
CA ALA A 32 -48.67 -2.08 -41.71
C ALA A 32 -48.89 -3.55 -42.08
N CYS A 33 -48.43 -4.46 -41.21
CA CYS A 33 -48.76 -5.88 -41.23
C CYS A 33 -49.15 -6.32 -39.81
N ALA A 34 -50.00 -7.34 -39.70
CA ALA A 34 -50.61 -7.78 -38.43
C ALA A 34 -49.69 -8.68 -37.58
N GLY A 35 -50.12 -8.97 -36.34
CA GLY A 35 -49.44 -9.87 -35.39
C GLY A 35 -49.53 -11.36 -35.76
N PRO A 36 -49.16 -12.27 -34.82
CA PRO A 36 -49.92 -12.39 -33.57
C PRO A 36 -49.06 -12.39 -32.29
N VAL A 37 -49.73 -12.56 -31.13
CA VAL A 37 -49.13 -12.55 -29.78
C VAL A 37 -48.77 -13.97 -29.33
N SER A 38 -47.66 -14.14 -28.59
CA SER A 38 -47.41 -15.32 -27.73
C SER A 38 -46.40 -14.99 -26.63
N ASN A 39 -46.61 -15.56 -25.44
CA ASN A 39 -45.77 -15.33 -24.25
C ASN A 39 -44.46 -16.12 -24.28
N THR A 40 -43.40 -15.60 -23.66
CA THR A 40 -42.62 -16.36 -22.64
C THR A 40 -41.60 -15.49 -21.89
N GLY A 41 -41.52 -15.70 -20.57
CA GLY A 41 -40.35 -15.34 -19.75
C GLY A 41 -40.25 -13.89 -19.26
N PRO A 42 -40.18 -13.62 -17.94
CA PRO A 42 -39.65 -12.36 -17.45
C PRO A 42 -38.14 -12.30 -17.75
N ALA A 43 -37.69 -11.27 -18.47
CA ALA A 43 -36.27 -11.04 -18.69
C ALA A 43 -35.59 -10.75 -17.34
N VAL A 44 -34.87 -11.73 -16.79
CA VAL A 44 -34.07 -11.55 -15.56
C VAL A 44 -32.93 -10.60 -15.87
N ASN A 45 -33.18 -9.32 -15.65
CA ASN A 45 -32.20 -8.25 -15.78
C ASN A 45 -31.14 -8.47 -14.69
N ARG A 46 -30.08 -9.22 -15.04
CA ARG A 46 -28.96 -9.49 -14.14
C ARG A 46 -28.17 -8.20 -13.97
N THR A 47 -28.61 -7.36 -13.03
CA THR A 47 -27.80 -6.30 -12.47
C THR A 47 -26.51 -6.94 -11.98
N VAL A 48 -25.42 -6.78 -12.73
CA VAL A 48 -24.08 -7.18 -12.30
C VAL A 48 -23.71 -6.20 -11.20
N SER A 49 -24.13 -6.54 -9.98
CA SER A 49 -23.71 -5.81 -8.79
C SER A 49 -22.18 -5.83 -8.79
N PRO A 50 -21.52 -4.67 -8.79
CA PRO A 50 -20.06 -4.63 -8.84
C PRO A 50 -19.55 -5.37 -7.62
N GLN A 51 -18.84 -6.48 -7.84
CA GLN A 51 -18.23 -7.22 -6.75
C GLN A 51 -17.17 -6.34 -6.12
N THR A 52 -17.55 -5.64 -5.04
CA THR A 52 -16.61 -5.03 -4.11
C THR A 52 -15.58 -6.09 -3.78
N THR A 53 -14.32 -5.84 -4.15
CA THR A 53 -13.22 -6.79 -4.01
C THR A 53 -12.85 -6.89 -2.53
N THR A 54 -13.66 -7.64 -1.78
CA THR A 54 -13.49 -7.91 -0.36
C THR A 54 -12.13 -8.56 -0.14
N SER A 55 -11.13 -7.73 0.20
CA SER A 55 -9.78 -8.17 0.53
C SER A 55 -9.88 -9.18 1.66
N THR A 56 -9.66 -10.45 1.34
CA THR A 56 -9.96 -11.55 2.26
C THR A 56 -9.03 -11.46 3.47
N LYS A 57 -9.64 -11.46 4.67
CA LYS A 57 -8.95 -11.58 5.96
C LYS A 57 -8.38 -13.00 6.13
N THR A 58 -7.42 -13.36 5.27
CA THR A 58 -6.74 -14.65 5.35
C THR A 58 -5.58 -14.54 6.33
N CYS A 59 -5.70 -15.24 7.45
CA CYS A 59 -4.55 -15.72 8.21
C CYS A 59 -4.16 -17.10 7.64
N GLY A 60 -2.87 -17.40 7.55
CA GLY A 60 -2.38 -18.65 6.96
C GLY A 60 -2.43 -19.87 7.88
N GLY A 61 -2.93 -19.73 9.11
CA GLY A 61 -2.83 -20.71 10.19
C GLY A 61 -1.42 -20.83 10.78
N THR A 62 -0.40 -20.92 9.93
CA THR A 62 1.03 -20.93 10.29
C THR A 62 1.43 -19.65 11.01
N ALA A 63 2.13 -19.77 12.13
CA ALA A 63 2.70 -18.63 12.86
C ALA A 63 3.83 -17.97 12.06
N THR A 64 3.96 -16.64 12.17
CA THR A 64 5.02 -15.88 11.51
C THR A 64 6.40 -16.27 12.07
N PRO A 65 7.37 -16.69 11.22
CA PRO A 65 8.70 -17.07 11.68
C PRO A 65 9.40 -15.97 12.48
N SER A 66 10.10 -16.35 13.55
CA SER A 66 10.98 -15.46 14.30
C SER A 66 12.33 -15.32 13.60
N GLN A 67 12.97 -14.15 13.76
CA GLN A 67 14.32 -13.89 13.26
C GLN A 67 15.12 -13.05 14.25
N THR A 68 16.43 -12.94 14.02
CA THR A 68 17.32 -12.12 14.85
C THR A 68 16.87 -10.65 14.89
N GLU A 69 17.01 -10.06 16.07
CA GLU A 69 16.82 -8.64 16.34
C GLU A 69 17.79 -7.76 15.56
N GLY A 70 18.99 -8.28 15.26
CA GLY A 70 20.10 -7.49 14.72
C GLY A 70 20.71 -6.53 15.76
N PRO A 71 21.79 -5.82 15.42
CA PRO A 71 22.56 -5.00 16.38
C PRO A 71 21.96 -3.60 16.61
N PHE A 72 20.78 -3.30 16.05
CA PHE A 72 20.25 -1.94 15.95
C PHE A 72 18.89 -1.74 16.63
N TYR A 73 18.39 -2.63 17.46
CA TYR A 73 17.19 -2.37 18.25
C TYR A 73 17.44 -1.31 19.34
N LYS A 74 16.41 -0.55 19.70
CA LYS A 74 16.42 0.41 20.82
C LYS A 74 15.05 0.36 21.52
N SER A 75 15.04 0.01 22.80
CA SER A 75 13.84 0.10 23.65
C SER A 75 13.43 1.56 23.88
N GLY A 76 12.17 1.76 24.29
CA GLY A 76 11.62 3.09 24.55
C GLY A 76 11.32 3.90 23.28
N SER A 77 11.00 3.23 22.17
CA SER A 77 10.52 3.90 20.96
C SER A 77 9.22 4.70 21.25
N PRO A 78 8.98 5.84 20.58
CA PRO A 78 7.75 6.62 20.77
C PRO A 78 6.54 5.89 20.18
N GLU A 79 5.37 6.05 20.80
CA GLU A 79 4.11 5.59 20.20
C GLU A 79 3.75 6.48 18.99
N ARG A 80 3.83 5.93 17.78
CA ARG A 80 3.48 6.61 16.53
C ARG A 80 3.21 5.64 15.37
N THR A 81 2.12 5.88 14.65
CA THR A 81 1.80 5.21 13.38
C THR A 81 2.53 5.79 12.16
N SER A 82 3.20 6.94 12.32
CA SER A 82 4.04 7.56 11.30
C SER A 82 5.48 7.70 11.78
N LEU A 83 6.39 7.01 11.11
CA LEU A 83 7.84 7.15 11.25
C LEU A 83 8.41 8.28 10.38
N ARG A 84 7.60 8.82 9.45
CA ARG A 84 8.00 9.96 8.62
C ARG A 84 8.05 11.24 9.45
N GLU A 85 9.20 11.92 9.38
CA GLU A 85 9.46 13.22 9.99
C GLU A 85 9.54 14.30 8.89
N ALA A 86 9.38 15.57 9.25
CA ALA A 86 9.39 16.67 8.28
C ALA A 86 10.77 16.80 7.61
N GLY A 87 10.79 16.93 6.28
CA GLY A 87 12.04 16.98 5.51
C GLY A 87 12.77 15.64 5.33
N LEU A 88 12.26 14.53 5.87
CA LEU A 88 12.87 13.21 5.70
C LEU A 88 12.80 12.74 4.23
N ALA A 89 13.97 12.54 3.63
CA ALA A 89 14.13 12.00 2.28
C ALA A 89 13.81 10.50 2.20
N GLY A 90 13.46 10.03 1.00
CA GLY A 90 13.10 8.64 0.70
C GLY A 90 11.71 8.51 0.07
N MET A 91 11.52 7.48 -0.75
CA MET A 91 10.21 7.19 -1.36
C MET A 91 9.20 6.82 -0.26
N PRO A 92 8.00 7.43 -0.20
CA PRO A 92 7.00 7.08 0.80
C PRO A 92 6.57 5.62 0.71
N LEU A 93 6.42 4.98 1.87
CA LEU A 93 5.95 3.61 2.02
C LEU A 93 4.85 3.58 3.08
N THR A 94 3.74 2.90 2.80
CA THR A 94 2.76 2.55 3.83
C THR A 94 2.69 1.03 3.95
N VAL A 95 2.96 0.47 5.14
CA VAL A 95 2.77 -0.96 5.43
C VAL A 95 1.46 -1.12 6.20
N THR A 96 0.60 -2.04 5.77
CA THR A 96 -0.68 -2.30 6.45
C THR A 96 -0.95 -3.80 6.58
N GLY A 97 -1.85 -4.16 7.48
CA GLY A 97 -2.33 -5.53 7.59
C GLY A 97 -2.96 -5.80 8.94
N TYR A 98 -2.87 -7.05 9.36
CA TYR A 98 -3.50 -7.55 10.57
C TYR A 98 -2.51 -8.30 11.47
N VAL A 99 -2.81 -8.37 12.76
CA VAL A 99 -2.28 -9.40 13.67
C VAL A 99 -3.40 -10.40 13.97
N PHE A 100 -3.10 -11.69 13.78
CA PHE A 100 -3.99 -12.81 14.07
C PHE A 100 -3.35 -13.79 15.07
N SER A 101 -4.15 -14.65 15.70
CA SER A 101 -3.67 -15.90 16.29
C SER A 101 -3.57 -17.01 15.22
N THR A 102 -2.90 -18.12 15.54
CA THR A 102 -2.92 -19.35 14.71
C THR A 102 -4.33 -19.92 14.48
N ALA A 103 -5.28 -19.63 15.38
CA ALA A 103 -6.72 -19.91 15.20
C ALA A 103 -7.46 -18.86 14.33
N CYS A 104 -6.70 -18.04 13.59
CA CYS A 104 -7.14 -16.94 12.73
C CYS A 104 -8.10 -15.92 13.37
N GLN A 105 -8.06 -15.76 14.69
CA GLN A 105 -8.79 -14.70 15.38
C GLN A 105 -7.96 -13.40 15.33
N PRO A 106 -8.53 -12.25 14.94
CA PRO A 106 -7.82 -10.98 14.95
C PRO A 106 -7.50 -10.54 16.38
N ILE A 107 -6.26 -10.14 16.63
CA ILE A 107 -5.80 -9.74 17.96
C ILE A 107 -5.85 -8.21 18.07
N ALA A 108 -6.77 -7.70 18.88
CA ALA A 108 -6.86 -6.29 19.24
C ALA A 108 -5.80 -5.92 20.30
N HIS A 109 -5.34 -4.67 20.30
CA HIS A 109 -4.31 -4.15 21.20
C HIS A 109 -2.99 -4.96 21.22
N ALA A 110 -2.69 -5.70 20.14
CA ALA A 110 -1.36 -6.23 19.92
C ALA A 110 -0.39 -5.07 19.67
N TRP A 111 0.72 -5.06 20.39
CA TRP A 111 1.80 -4.09 20.25
C TRP A 111 2.66 -4.46 19.03
N LEU A 112 3.00 -3.48 18.20
CA LEU A 112 3.99 -3.61 17.12
C LEU A 112 5.00 -2.48 17.24
N ASP A 113 6.28 -2.81 17.40
CA ASP A 113 7.39 -1.84 17.44
C ASP A 113 8.30 -2.04 16.21
N PHE A 114 8.43 -0.99 15.41
CA PHE A 114 9.11 -1.03 14.12
C PHE A 114 10.40 -0.21 14.15
N TRP A 115 11.46 -0.74 13.53
CA TRP A 115 12.67 0.02 13.23
C TRP A 115 13.30 -0.41 11.90
N HIS A 116 13.89 0.53 11.18
CA HIS A 116 14.61 0.25 9.94
C HIS A 116 15.64 1.34 9.60
N ALA A 117 16.50 1.06 8.62
CA ALA A 117 17.42 2.03 8.06
C ALA A 117 16.71 3.16 7.30
N ASP A 118 17.36 4.31 7.15
CA ASP A 118 16.96 5.33 6.18
C ASP A 118 17.23 4.89 4.73
N SER A 119 16.83 5.74 3.76
CA SER A 119 16.98 5.47 2.32
C SER A 119 18.42 5.16 1.89
N ASN A 120 19.40 5.51 2.71
CA ASN A 120 20.83 5.36 2.42
C ASN A 120 21.45 4.18 3.20
N GLY A 121 20.63 3.36 3.88
CA GLY A 121 21.08 2.17 4.62
C GLY A 121 21.50 2.42 6.07
N ASN A 122 21.31 3.64 6.60
CA ASN A 122 21.81 4.01 7.94
C ASN A 122 20.73 3.92 9.02
N TYR A 123 21.07 3.29 10.15
CA TYR A 123 20.24 3.25 11.34
C TYR A 123 20.51 4.47 12.26
N ASP A 124 19.46 5.13 12.76
CA ASP A 124 19.62 6.11 13.83
C ASP A 124 19.84 5.40 15.17
N ASN A 125 21.05 5.50 15.69
CA ASN A 125 21.43 4.97 17.00
C ASN A 125 21.43 6.06 18.10
N ALA A 126 21.42 7.35 17.73
CA ALA A 126 21.40 8.45 18.69
C ALA A 126 19.96 8.75 19.14
N GLY A 127 19.08 9.08 18.20
CA GLY A 127 17.67 9.40 18.44
C GLY A 127 16.73 8.20 18.23
N PHE A 128 15.52 8.51 17.76
CA PHE A 128 14.48 7.54 17.41
C PHE A 128 13.96 7.72 15.97
N ARG A 129 14.71 8.39 15.09
CA ARG A 129 14.33 8.56 13.67
C ARG A 129 14.14 7.18 13.03
N LEU A 130 13.02 6.98 12.33
CA LEU A 130 12.60 5.68 11.78
C LEU A 130 12.44 4.55 12.82
N ARG A 131 12.05 4.92 14.04
CA ARG A 131 11.64 4.01 15.13
C ARG A 131 10.31 4.45 15.74
N GLY A 132 9.47 3.49 16.12
CA GLY A 132 8.22 3.78 16.81
C GLY A 132 7.27 2.59 16.85
N HIS A 133 6.45 2.55 17.89
CA HIS A 133 5.47 1.50 18.10
C HIS A 133 4.02 1.97 17.94
N GLN A 134 3.11 1.01 17.80
CA GLN A 134 1.66 1.23 17.73
C GLN A 134 0.93 0.00 18.26
N PHE A 135 -0.37 0.15 18.51
CA PHE A 135 -1.25 -0.96 18.89
C PHE A 135 -2.25 -1.26 17.76
N THR A 136 -2.65 -2.54 17.61
CA THR A 136 -3.74 -2.88 16.70
C THR A 136 -5.09 -2.37 17.20
N ASP A 137 -5.96 -2.03 16.26
CA ASP A 137 -7.34 -1.68 16.57
C ASP A 137 -8.20 -2.91 16.95
N SER A 138 -9.47 -2.66 17.30
CA SER A 138 -10.44 -3.70 17.68
C SER A 138 -10.73 -4.76 16.61
N LEU A 139 -10.28 -4.57 15.36
CA LEU A 139 -10.40 -5.55 14.27
C LEU A 139 -9.04 -6.18 13.90
N GLY A 140 -8.01 -5.96 14.71
CA GLY A 140 -6.65 -6.46 14.59
C GLY A 140 -5.78 -5.70 13.59
N ARG A 141 -6.17 -4.51 13.12
CA ARG A 141 -5.47 -3.77 12.06
C ARG A 141 -4.31 -2.94 12.58
N TYR A 142 -3.23 -2.86 11.81
CA TYR A 142 -2.14 -1.89 11.99
C TYR A 142 -1.89 -1.08 10.70
N SER A 143 -1.25 0.09 10.83
CA SER A 143 -0.86 0.94 9.70
C SER A 143 0.40 1.74 10.02
N LEU A 144 1.48 1.47 9.28
CA LEU A 144 2.77 2.12 9.42
C LEU A 144 3.04 3.02 8.21
N LYS A 145 3.14 4.33 8.44
CA LYS A 145 3.57 5.30 7.41
C LYS A 145 5.07 5.59 7.59
N THR A 146 5.86 5.28 6.57
CA THR A 146 7.32 5.41 6.61
C THR A 146 7.89 5.73 5.21
N ILE A 147 9.18 5.49 4.98
CA ILE A 147 9.87 5.50 3.69
C ILE A 147 10.35 4.09 3.34
N LEU A 148 10.64 3.82 2.06
CA LEU A 148 11.41 2.65 1.66
C LEU A 148 12.83 2.73 2.28
N PRO A 149 13.25 1.78 3.13
CA PRO A 149 14.63 1.74 3.64
C PRO A 149 15.63 1.44 2.52
N GLY A 150 16.87 1.90 2.69
CA GLY A 150 18.01 1.49 1.87
C GLY A 150 18.45 0.05 2.15
N GLU A 151 19.39 -0.47 1.37
CA GLU A 151 20.10 -1.69 1.73
C GLU A 151 21.12 -1.37 2.82
N TYR A 152 21.10 -2.12 3.93
CA TYR A 152 22.22 -2.12 4.88
C TYR A 152 23.33 -3.06 4.36
N PRO A 153 24.63 -2.71 4.43
CA PRO A 153 25.71 -3.53 3.90
C PRO A 153 25.67 -4.99 4.36
N GLY A 154 25.63 -5.92 3.40
CA GLY A 154 25.57 -7.37 3.66
C GLY A 154 24.18 -7.94 3.96
N ARG A 155 23.11 -7.14 3.84
CA ARG A 155 21.71 -7.57 4.03
C ARG A 155 20.85 -7.19 2.82
N THR A 156 19.79 -7.95 2.55
CA THR A 156 18.72 -7.50 1.63
C THR A 156 17.89 -6.39 2.27
N ARG A 157 17.01 -5.73 1.52
CA ARG A 157 16.14 -4.67 2.05
C ARG A 157 15.15 -5.24 3.07
N HIS A 158 15.12 -4.68 4.28
CA HIS A 158 14.28 -5.17 5.37
C HIS A 158 13.71 -4.05 6.25
N ILE A 159 12.60 -4.35 6.93
CA ILE A 159 12.08 -3.61 8.10
C ILE A 159 12.07 -4.58 9.28
N HIS A 160 12.67 -4.21 10.42
CA HIS A 160 12.54 -5.01 11.63
C HIS A 160 11.23 -4.71 12.36
N VAL A 161 10.71 -5.72 13.06
CA VAL A 161 9.50 -5.58 13.88
C VAL A 161 9.53 -6.50 15.10
N LYS A 162 9.07 -5.98 16.24
CA LYS A 162 8.61 -6.78 17.38
C LYS A 162 7.09 -6.75 17.40
N VAL A 163 6.46 -7.91 17.65
CA VAL A 163 5.00 -8.05 17.75
C VAL A 163 4.66 -8.81 19.02
N GLN A 164 3.72 -8.30 19.80
CA GLN A 164 3.31 -8.89 21.08
C GLN A 164 1.79 -8.80 21.27
N ALA A 165 1.12 -9.92 21.52
CA ALA A 165 -0.27 -9.90 21.98
C ALA A 165 -0.34 -9.54 23.48
N PRO A 166 -1.46 -8.98 23.98
CA PRO A 166 -1.59 -8.64 25.40
C PRO A 166 -1.26 -9.82 26.33
N GLY A 167 -0.27 -9.64 27.21
CA GLY A 167 0.18 -10.65 28.18
C GLY A 167 1.02 -11.81 27.61
N GLN A 168 1.37 -11.79 26.32
CA GLN A 168 2.03 -12.90 25.62
C GLN A 168 3.53 -12.63 25.37
N PRO A 169 4.33 -13.65 24.97
CA PRO A 169 5.71 -13.46 24.55
C PRO A 169 5.87 -12.54 23.33
N VAL A 170 7.05 -11.90 23.19
CA VAL A 170 7.38 -11.03 22.06
C VAL A 170 7.93 -11.85 20.90
N LEU A 171 7.22 -11.87 19.77
CA LEU A 171 7.80 -12.25 18.48
C LEU A 171 8.77 -11.15 18.04
N THR A 172 10.02 -11.50 17.71
CA THR A 172 10.95 -10.61 17.00
C THR A 172 11.18 -11.18 15.61
N THR A 173 11.03 -10.37 14.57
CA THR A 173 11.19 -10.80 13.17
C THR A 173 11.53 -9.62 12.24
N GLN A 174 11.65 -9.90 10.94
CA GLN A 174 11.95 -8.93 9.89
C GLN A 174 10.95 -9.09 8.73
N LEU A 175 10.70 -8.03 7.97
CA LEU A 175 9.84 -8.03 6.78
C LEU A 175 10.68 -7.67 5.55
N TYR A 176 10.53 -8.46 4.49
CA TYR A 176 11.33 -8.36 3.26
C TYR A 176 10.52 -7.83 2.06
N PHE A 177 11.24 -7.32 1.06
CA PHE A 177 10.66 -6.75 -0.16
C PHE A 177 10.82 -7.72 -1.35
N PRO A 178 9.83 -7.83 -2.25
CA PRO A 178 9.88 -8.71 -3.40
C PRO A 178 10.78 -8.12 -4.51
N GLY A 179 11.58 -8.97 -5.17
CA GLY A 179 12.42 -8.59 -6.30
C GLY A 179 13.75 -7.89 -5.95
N GLU A 180 14.11 -7.79 -4.67
CA GLU A 180 15.44 -7.33 -4.26
C GLU A 180 16.50 -8.37 -4.64
N ALA A 181 17.52 -7.97 -5.41
CA ALA A 181 18.57 -8.89 -5.89
C ALA A 181 19.40 -9.56 -4.78
N ARG A 182 19.35 -9.03 -3.54
CA ARG A 182 19.99 -9.62 -2.36
C ARG A 182 19.18 -10.70 -1.67
N ASN A 183 17.91 -10.90 -2.01
CA ASN A 183 17.10 -11.98 -1.41
C ASN A 183 17.74 -13.37 -1.65
N ASP A 184 18.37 -13.56 -2.80
CA ASP A 184 19.03 -14.83 -3.17
C ASP A 184 20.40 -15.05 -2.47
N SER A 185 20.86 -14.11 -1.65
CA SER A 185 22.20 -14.13 -1.01
C SER A 185 22.25 -13.67 0.45
N ASP A 186 21.19 -13.06 0.99
CA ASP A 186 21.05 -12.80 2.42
C ASP A 186 20.69 -14.09 3.15
N GLY A 187 21.64 -14.63 3.94
CA GLY A 187 21.49 -15.90 4.66
C GLY A 187 20.39 -15.94 5.73
N ILE A 188 19.67 -14.83 5.98
CA ILE A 188 18.44 -14.83 6.80
C ILE A 188 17.20 -14.28 6.06
N PHE A 189 17.24 -14.14 4.73
CA PHE A 189 16.02 -13.93 3.94
C PHE A 189 15.06 -15.11 4.12
N SER A 190 13.74 -14.85 4.18
CA SER A 190 12.70 -15.88 4.12
C SER A 190 11.53 -15.42 3.25
N PRO A 191 11.02 -16.27 2.33
CA PRO A 191 9.85 -15.95 1.52
C PRO A 191 8.55 -15.86 2.33
N GLU A 192 8.47 -16.49 3.51
CA GLU A 192 7.33 -16.37 4.44
C GLU A 192 7.20 -14.97 5.05
N LEU A 193 8.28 -14.18 5.00
CA LEU A 193 8.39 -12.84 5.54
C LEU A 193 8.37 -11.76 4.44
N LEU A 194 8.05 -12.14 3.19
CA LEU A 194 7.85 -11.19 2.10
C LEU A 194 6.55 -10.40 2.26
N MET A 195 6.67 -9.07 2.20
CA MET A 195 5.51 -8.19 2.03
C MET A 195 4.99 -8.24 0.58
N ARG A 196 3.67 -8.20 0.40
CA ARG A 196 3.09 -7.97 -0.93
C ARG A 196 3.09 -6.46 -1.20
N VAL A 197 3.94 -5.99 -2.10
CA VAL A 197 4.15 -4.57 -2.41
C VAL A 197 3.47 -4.17 -3.72
N GLN A 198 2.87 -2.98 -3.75
CA GLN A 198 2.26 -2.36 -4.92
C GLN A 198 2.76 -0.92 -5.04
N ASN A 199 3.05 -0.49 -6.27
CA ASN A 199 3.36 0.91 -6.57
C ASN A 199 2.09 1.75 -6.60
N THR A 200 2.20 3.01 -6.17
CA THR A 200 1.14 4.03 -6.19
C THR A 200 1.68 5.30 -6.83
N SER A 201 0.83 6.29 -7.11
CA SER A 201 1.26 7.58 -7.67
C SER A 201 2.24 8.37 -6.79
N ASN A 202 2.28 8.11 -5.48
CA ASN A 202 3.02 8.89 -4.48
C ASN A 202 3.99 8.05 -3.62
N GLY A 203 4.34 6.83 -4.07
CA GLY A 203 5.17 5.89 -3.30
C GLY A 203 4.64 4.45 -3.37
N GLN A 204 4.82 3.66 -2.32
CA GLN A 204 4.41 2.25 -2.26
C GLN A 204 3.42 1.92 -1.14
N LEU A 205 2.57 0.92 -1.40
CA LEU A 205 1.71 0.26 -0.43
C LEU A 205 2.18 -1.19 -0.27
N ALA A 206 2.54 -1.58 0.95
CA ALA A 206 2.91 -2.94 1.31
C ALA A 206 1.84 -3.56 2.21
N THR A 207 1.61 -4.88 2.08
CA THR A 207 0.73 -5.63 2.99
C THR A 207 1.41 -6.86 3.57
N PHE A 208 1.25 -7.07 4.88
CA PHE A 208 1.71 -8.26 5.60
C PHE A 208 0.79 -8.57 6.79
N ASN A 209 0.47 -9.84 7.02
CA ASN A 209 -0.33 -10.29 8.16
C ASN A 209 0.54 -11.08 9.13
N PHE A 210 0.64 -10.63 10.38
CA PHE A 210 1.29 -11.39 11.44
C PHE A 210 0.34 -12.46 11.98
N VAL A 211 0.88 -13.63 12.31
CA VAL A 211 0.17 -14.72 12.95
C VAL A 211 0.99 -15.15 14.17
N LEU A 212 0.40 -15.04 15.36
CA LEU A 212 1.04 -15.39 16.62
C LEU A 212 0.56 -16.75 17.11
N ALA A 213 1.50 -17.62 17.47
CA ALA A 213 1.22 -18.70 18.41
C ALA A 213 0.98 -18.07 19.79
N LEU A 214 -0.17 -18.36 20.39
CA LEU A 214 -0.52 -17.91 21.74
C LEU A 214 -0.38 -19.08 22.72
N HIS A 215 -0.02 -18.76 23.96
CA HIS A 215 0.26 -19.71 25.04
C HIS A 215 -0.63 -19.48 26.26
#